data_AF-A0A5P1EEF3-F1
#
_entry.id   AF-A0A5P1EEF3-F1
#
_cell.length_a   1.000
_cell.length_b   1.000
_cell.length_c   1.000
_cell.angle_alpha   90.00
_cell.angle_beta   90.00
_cell.angle_gamma   90.00
#
_symmetry.space_group_name_H-M   'P 1'
#
loop_
_entity.id
_entity.type
_entity.pdbx_description
1 polymer ?
#
loop_
_entity_poly.entity_id
_entity_poly.type
_entity_poly.pdbx_seq_one_letter_code
_entity_poly.pdbx_strand_id
1 'polypeptide(L)'
;MVMLVSLVARSSLIPMVDGAPTVVELSPERTQPSYGTGRIPDKEILKIVKENFDFRPGMMTINLDLKRGGNDRFLKTAAYGHFGRDDPDFTWEIVKPLKWEKPAA
;
A
#
# COMPACT_ATOMS: atom_id res chain seq x y z
N MET A 1 6.04 4.60 -18.76
CA MET A 1 5.10 5.10 -17.74
C MET A 1 5.45 4.42 -16.43
N VAL A 2 6.48 4.91 -15.75
CA VAL A 2 7.05 4.28 -14.54
C VAL A 2 7.19 5.39 -13.52
N MET A 3 6.38 5.37 -12.47
CA MET A 3 6.65 6.14 -11.27
C MET A 3 6.66 5.18 -10.09
N LEU A 4 7.84 4.64 -9.78
CA LEU A 4 8.26 4.55 -8.38
C LEU A 4 9.78 4.43 -8.32
N VAL A 5 10.34 4.98 -7.24
CA VAL A 5 11.75 5.06 -6.85
C VAL A 5 12.52 6.25 -7.46
N SER A 6 12.21 7.43 -6.95
CA SER A 6 13.23 8.43 -6.64
C SER A 6 13.00 8.90 -5.21
N LEU A 7 13.50 8.10 -4.28
CA LEU A 7 13.71 8.49 -2.89
C LEU A 7 14.94 9.42 -2.86
N VAL A 8 14.73 10.70 -3.17
CA VAL A 8 15.68 11.73 -2.74
C VAL A 8 15.20 12.22 -1.39
N ALA A 9 15.99 11.88 -0.38
CA ALA A 9 15.94 12.40 0.96
C ALA A 9 15.71 13.91 0.96
N ARG A 10 14.59 14.36 1.52
CA ARG A 10 14.57 15.64 2.22
C ARG A 10 14.56 15.35 3.70
N SER A 11 15.74 15.57 4.26
CA SER A 11 16.06 15.70 5.66
C SER A 11 15.02 16.57 6.38
N SER A 12 14.11 15.91 7.10
CA SER A 12 13.43 16.49 8.24
C SER A 12 13.49 15.44 9.33
N LEU A 13 14.29 15.72 10.36
CA LEU A 13 14.37 14.90 11.56
C LEU A 13 12.96 14.57 12.05
N ILE A 14 12.62 13.29 12.09
CA ILE A 14 11.46 12.81 12.83
C ILE A 14 11.89 12.87 14.31
N PRO A 15 11.28 13.72 15.16
CA PRO A 15 11.61 13.72 16.58
C PRO A 15 11.19 12.37 17.17
N MET A 16 12.16 11.68 17.75
CA MET A 16 11.99 10.43 18.46
C MET A 16 11.37 10.75 19.83
N VAL A 17 10.04 10.77 19.90
CA VAL A 17 9.29 10.97 21.15
C VAL A 17 8.67 9.63 21.58
N ASP A 18 9.16 9.16 22.73
CA ASP A 18 8.49 8.29 23.70
C ASP A 18 8.25 6.80 23.42
N GLY A 19 9.13 6.13 22.67
CA GLY A 19 9.34 4.67 22.81
C GLY A 19 8.13 3.74 22.56
N ALA A 20 6.98 4.29 22.15
CA ALA A 20 5.80 3.55 21.78
C ALA A 20 5.80 3.31 20.27
N PRO A 21 5.38 2.14 19.78
CA PRO A 21 5.20 1.94 18.35
C PRO A 21 4.20 2.99 17.85
N THR A 22 4.68 3.91 17.01
CA THR A 22 3.79 4.87 16.36
C THR A 22 2.81 4.09 15.51
N VAL A 23 1.54 4.08 15.90
CA VAL A 23 0.48 3.59 15.03
C VAL A 23 0.48 4.50 13.81
N VAL A 24 0.84 3.94 12.65
CA VAL A 24 0.80 4.68 11.39
C VAL A 24 -0.67 4.88 11.04
N GLU A 25 -1.24 5.97 11.56
CA GLU A 25 -2.57 6.39 11.18
C GLU A 25 -2.47 7.10 9.83
N LEU A 26 -3.19 6.57 8.84
CA LEU A 26 -3.32 7.24 7.55
C LEU A 26 -4.09 8.54 7.79
N SER A 27 -3.47 9.70 7.61
CA SER A 27 -4.14 10.98 7.78
C SER A 27 -4.42 11.66 6.44
N PRO A 28 -5.54 12.40 6.27
CA PRO A 28 -5.86 13.08 5.03
C PRO A 28 -4.73 13.98 4.50
N GLU A 29 -4.04 14.70 5.39
CA GLU A 29 -2.93 15.58 5.02
C GLU A 29 -1.65 14.86 4.58
N ARG A 30 -1.56 13.53 4.78
CA ARG A 30 -0.42 12.70 4.33
C ARG A 30 -0.74 11.85 3.10
N THR A 31 -1.95 11.93 2.58
CA THR A 31 -2.39 11.12 1.44
C THR A 31 -1.93 11.75 0.13
N GLN A 32 -1.29 10.98 -0.75
CA GLN A 32 -0.97 11.46 -2.10
C GLN A 32 -2.25 11.61 -2.94
N PRO A 33 -2.43 12.74 -3.63
CA PRO A 33 -3.61 12.98 -4.46
C PRO A 33 -3.60 12.10 -5.72
N SER A 34 -4.77 11.85 -6.31
CA SER A 34 -4.93 11.03 -7.52
C SER A 34 -4.38 11.66 -8.81
N TYR A 35 -3.52 12.68 -8.70
CA TYR A 35 -2.98 13.46 -9.81
C TYR A 35 -4.05 14.03 -10.76
N GLY A 36 -5.27 14.24 -10.25
CA GLY A 36 -6.41 14.74 -11.03
C GLY A 36 -7.10 13.69 -11.91
N THR A 37 -6.80 12.40 -11.74
CA THR A 37 -7.41 11.31 -12.53
C THR A 37 -8.53 10.56 -11.80
N GLY A 38 -8.72 10.84 -10.51
CA GLY A 38 -9.79 10.27 -9.70
C GLY A 38 -11.18 10.65 -10.23
N ARG A 39 -12.09 9.66 -10.26
CA ARG A 39 -13.51 9.87 -10.60
C ARG A 39 -14.34 10.38 -9.41
N ILE A 40 -13.79 10.28 -8.20
CA ILE A 40 -14.38 10.73 -6.94
C ILE A 40 -13.31 11.50 -6.15
N PRO A 41 -13.69 12.34 -5.16
CA PRO A 41 -12.73 13.08 -4.36
C PRO A 41 -11.70 12.19 -3.65
N ASP A 42 -10.44 12.62 -3.58
CA ASP A 42 -9.35 11.87 -2.94
C ASP A 42 -9.63 11.53 -1.47
N LYS A 43 -10.40 12.37 -0.77
CA LYS A 43 -10.85 12.10 0.60
C LYS A 43 -11.77 10.87 0.68
N GLU A 44 -12.60 10.65 -0.32
CA GLU A 44 -13.47 9.47 -0.41
C GLU A 44 -12.65 8.24 -0.79
N ILE A 45 -11.70 8.38 -1.73
CA ILE A 45 -10.75 7.29 -2.05
C ILE A 45 -10.01 6.85 -0.80
N LEU A 46 -9.48 7.79 0.00
CA LEU A 46 -8.80 7.51 1.25
C LEU A 46 -9.71 6.76 2.24
N LYS A 47 -10.97 7.19 2.37
CA LYS A 47 -11.94 6.52 3.23
C LYS A 47 -12.16 5.06 2.80
N ILE A 48 -12.39 4.85 1.51
CA ILE A 48 -12.55 3.50 0.93
C ILE A 48 -11.32 2.64 1.22
N VAL A 49 -10.10 3.17 1.03
CA VAL A 49 -8.85 2.45 1.31
C VAL A 49 -8.75 2.08 2.80
N LYS A 50 -9.02 3.02 3.72
CA LYS A 50 -9.00 2.75 5.17
C LYS A 50 -10.01 1.68 5.60
N GLU A 51 -11.19 1.67 5.01
CA GLU A 51 -12.25 0.70 5.35
C GLU A 51 -11.97 -0.70 4.79
N ASN A 52 -11.18 -0.80 3.72
CA ASN A 52 -10.94 -2.06 3.01
C ASN A 52 -9.58 -2.70 3.32
N PHE A 53 -8.63 -1.97 3.89
CA PHE A 53 -7.28 -2.49 4.16
C PHE A 53 -6.90 -2.33 5.63
N ASP A 54 -6.42 -3.42 6.22
CA ASP A 54 -5.85 -3.41 7.57
C ASP A 54 -4.33 -3.19 7.48
N PHE A 55 -3.91 -1.97 7.80
CA PHE A 55 -2.51 -1.54 7.72
C PHE A 55 -1.68 -1.89 8.97
N ARG A 56 -2.23 -2.63 9.94
CA ARG A 56 -1.44 -3.11 11.07
C ARG A 56 -0.44 -4.14 10.55
N PRO A 57 0.88 -4.05 10.89
CA PRO A 57 1.90 -4.94 10.32
C PRO A 57 1.61 -6.44 10.47
N GLY A 58 1.05 -6.85 11.61
CA GLY A 58 0.63 -8.23 11.84
C GLY A 58 -0.49 -8.68 10.91
N MET A 59 -1.47 -7.81 10.64
CA MET A 59 -2.59 -8.11 9.76
C MET A 59 -2.19 -8.09 8.29
N MET A 60 -1.30 -7.18 7.89
CA MET A 60 -0.71 -7.21 6.55
C MET A 60 0.01 -8.54 6.28
N THR A 61 0.79 -9.01 7.26
CA THR A 61 1.51 -10.30 7.17
C THR A 61 0.56 -11.47 6.96
N ILE A 62 -0.58 -11.48 7.65
CA ILE A 62 -1.61 -12.51 7.54
C ILE A 62 -2.38 -12.39 6.22
N ASN A 63 -2.89 -11.21 5.90
CA ASN A 63 -3.73 -10.96 4.73
C ASN A 63 -2.98 -11.20 3.41
N LEU A 64 -1.68 -10.93 3.37
CA LEU A 64 -0.82 -11.21 2.22
C LEU A 64 -0.10 -12.56 2.33
N ASP A 65 -0.40 -13.37 3.36
CA ASP A 65 0.17 -14.70 3.54
C ASP A 65 1.71 -14.72 3.49
N LEU A 66 2.37 -13.69 4.04
CA LEU A 66 3.81 -13.46 3.87
C LEU A 66 4.68 -14.47 4.62
N LYS A 67 4.12 -15.16 5.62
CA LYS A 67 4.82 -16.19 6.39
C LYS A 67 4.72 -17.59 5.78
N ARG A 68 3.99 -17.77 4.67
CA ARG A 68 3.97 -19.04 3.93
C ARG A 68 5.39 -19.38 3.48
N GLY A 69 5.95 -20.43 4.09
CA GLY A 69 7.22 -21.02 3.68
C GLY A 69 7.07 -21.86 2.41
N GLY A 70 8.21 -22.17 1.78
CA GLY A 70 8.24 -22.90 0.51
C GLY A 70 8.08 -22.00 -0.73
N ASN A 71 8.13 -22.61 -1.91
CA ASN A 71 8.03 -22.00 -3.25
C ASN A 71 9.02 -20.86 -3.57
N ASP A 72 10.02 -20.65 -2.70
CA ASP A 72 11.09 -19.67 -2.88
C ASP A 72 10.59 -18.25 -3.23
N ARG A 73 9.41 -17.87 -2.73
CA ARG A 73 8.72 -16.60 -3.06
C ARG A 73 9.66 -15.40 -3.02
N PHE A 74 10.41 -15.24 -1.92
CA PHE A 74 11.30 -14.10 -1.73
C PHE A 74 12.59 -14.19 -2.58
N LEU A 75 13.00 -15.38 -2.98
CA LEU A 75 14.09 -15.53 -3.95
C LEU A 75 13.62 -15.13 -5.35
N LYS A 76 12.39 -15.52 -5.74
CA LYS A 76 11.79 -15.14 -7.01
C LYS A 76 11.70 -13.61 -7.17
N THR A 77 11.49 -12.86 -6.08
CA THR A 77 11.45 -11.39 -6.13
C THR A 77 12.82 -10.71 -6.19
N ALA A 78 13.91 -11.43 -5.90
CA ALA A 78 15.27 -10.87 -5.86
C ALA A 78 15.82 -10.47 -7.25
N ALA A 79 15.15 -10.88 -8.33
CA ALA A 79 15.46 -10.49 -9.70
C ALA A 79 14.18 -10.07 -10.43
N TYR A 80 14.33 -9.18 -11.42
CA TYR A 80 13.23 -8.67 -12.26
C TYR A 80 12.13 -7.91 -11.51
N GLY A 81 12.37 -7.53 -10.25
CA GLY A 81 11.48 -6.71 -9.44
C GLY A 81 10.41 -7.48 -8.67
N HIS A 82 9.83 -6.77 -7.70
CA HIS A 82 8.83 -7.28 -6.76
C HIS A 82 7.38 -7.15 -7.26
N PHE A 83 7.14 -6.26 -8.23
CA PHE A 83 5.79 -5.85 -8.64
C PHE A 83 5.52 -6.11 -10.12
N GLY A 84 4.24 -6.18 -10.51
CA GLY A 84 3.79 -6.31 -11.90
C GLY A 84 4.05 -7.69 -12.50
N ARG A 85 3.89 -8.73 -11.69
CA ARG A 85 4.16 -10.12 -12.07
C ARG A 85 2.97 -11.01 -11.70
N ASP A 86 2.51 -11.82 -12.64
CA ASP A 86 1.33 -12.69 -12.47
C ASP A 86 1.62 -14.01 -11.73
N ASP A 87 2.74 -14.10 -10.98
CA ASP A 87 3.05 -15.30 -10.19
C ASP A 87 2.10 -15.37 -8.98
N PRO A 88 1.37 -16.49 -8.77
CA PRO A 88 0.41 -16.63 -7.67
C PRO A 88 1.06 -16.58 -6.27
N ASP A 89 2.39 -16.68 -6.16
CA ASP A 89 3.08 -16.43 -4.91
C ASP A 89 3.13 -14.94 -4.54
N PHE A 90 2.93 -14.01 -5.47
CA PHE A 90 2.89 -12.57 -5.21
C PHE A 90 1.47 -12.11 -4.90
N THR A 91 1.02 -12.47 -3.70
CA THR A 91 -0.33 -12.20 -3.19
C THR A 91 -0.70 -10.71 -3.17
N TRP A 92 0.29 -9.81 -3.14
CA TRP A 92 0.07 -8.36 -3.21
C TRP A 92 -0.33 -7.85 -4.60
N GLU A 93 -0.14 -8.63 -5.66
CA GLU A 93 -0.58 -8.30 -7.02
C GLU A 93 -2.07 -8.60 -7.23
N ILE A 94 -2.70 -9.36 -6.31
CA ILE A 94 -4.11 -9.72 -6.41
C ILE A 94 -4.97 -8.50 -6.07
N VAL A 95 -5.64 -7.95 -7.09
CA VAL A 95 -6.51 -6.78 -6.94
C VAL A 95 -7.68 -7.09 -6.01
N LYS A 96 -7.82 -6.29 -4.96
CA LYS A 96 -8.96 -6.35 -4.05
C LYS A 96 -10.17 -5.65 -4.68
N PRO A 97 -11.34 -6.30 -4.79
CA PRO A 97 -12.56 -5.62 -5.17
C PRO A 97 -12.95 -4.59 -4.12
N LEU A 98 -13.13 -3.33 -4.54
CA LEU A 98 -13.56 -2.23 -3.68
C LEU A 98 -15.01 -1.86 -3.99
N LYS A 99 -15.81 -1.64 -2.94
CA LYS A 99 -17.16 -1.10 -3.07
C LYS A 99 -17.09 0.42 -3.05
N TRP A 100 -17.59 1.07 -4.10
CA TRP A 100 -17.68 2.51 -4.20
C TRP A 100 -18.82 2.91 -5.14
N GLU A 101 -19.33 4.12 -4.97
CA GLU A 101 -20.41 4.64 -5.81
C GLU A 101 -19.83 5.26 -7.08
N LYS A 102 -20.21 4.71 -8.23
CA LYS A 102 -19.79 5.27 -9.51
C LYS A 102 -20.56 6.56 -9.77
N PRO A 103 -19.90 7.67 -10.10
CA PRO A 103 -20.61 8.89 -10.49
C PRO A 103 -21.49 8.62 -11.71
N ALA A 104 -22.64 9.30 -11.76
CA ALA A 104 -23.52 9.26 -12.94
C ALA A 104 -22.72 9.71 -14.17
N ALA A 105 -22.90 8.98 -15.28
CA ALA A 105 -22.20 9.20 -16.54
C ALA A 105 -22.65 10.49 -17.24
#